data_AF-A0A920ULI7-F1
#
_entry.id   AF-A0A920ULI7-F1
#
_cell.length_a   1.000
_cell.length_b   1.000
_cell.length_c   1.000
_cell.angle_alpha   90.00
_cell.angle_beta   90.00
_cell.angle_gamma   90.00
#
_symmetry.space_group_name_H-M   'P 1'
#
loop_
_entity.id
_entity.type
_entity.pdbx_description
1 polymer ?
#
loop_
_entity_poly.entity_id
_entity_poly.type
_entity_poly.pdbx_seq_one_letter_code
_entity_poly.pdbx_strand_id
1 'polypeptide(L)' 'MFGRGGEEAIYLSQNNISFEIVPGITSAIAAAAYAGIPVTHRGLSTLFTVVREAKTLPNLNRPYLGTC' A
#
# COMPACT_ATOMS: atom_id res chain seq x y z
N MET A 1 -1.82 3.96 0.44
CA MET A 1 -1.29 2.58 0.44
C MET A 1 -1.63 1.89 -0.86
N PHE A 2 -0.75 0.99 -1.32
CA PHE A 2 -0.93 0.17 -2.53
C PHE A 2 -1.21 0.92 -3.85
N GLY A 3 -0.93 2.22 -3.95
CA GLY A 3 -1.01 2.94 -5.23
C GLY A 3 0.14 2.58 -6.17
N ARG A 4 0.07 3.04 -7.42
CA ARG A 4 1.19 2.97 -8.37
C ARG A 4 2.06 4.23 -8.37
N GLY A 5 1.84 5.14 -7.41
CA GLY A 5 2.56 6.42 -7.34
C GLY A 5 4.08 6.28 -7.22
N GLY A 6 4.60 5.13 -6.75
CA GLY A 6 6.03 4.84 -6.80
C GLY A 6 6.57 4.68 -8.23
N GLU A 7 5.82 4.04 -9.13
CA GLU A 7 6.23 3.87 -10.54
C GLU A 7 6.26 5.23 -11.25
N GLU A 8 5.28 6.08 -10.96
CA GLU A 8 5.19 7.45 -11.50
C GLU A 8 6.34 8.33 -10.99
N ALA A 9 6.65 8.25 -9.69
CA ALA A 9 7.76 8.97 -9.08
C ALA A 9 9.12 8.57 -9.68
N ILE A 10 9.33 7.27 -9.95
CA ILE A 10 10.55 6.78 -10.62
C ILE A 10 10.65 7.35 -12.03
N TYR A 11 9.54 7.36 -12.80
CA TYR A 11 9.51 7.92 -14.14
C TYR A 11 9.84 9.42 -14.15
N LEU A 12 9.26 10.20 -13.23
CA LEU A 12 9.55 11.64 -13.10
C LEU A 12 10.99 11.90 -12.67
N SER A 13 11.52 11.08 -11.76
CA SER A 13 12.91 11.16 -11.33
C SER A 13 13.89 10.89 -12.47
N GLN A 14 13.60 9.91 -13.34
CA GLN A 14 14.44 9.60 -14.51
C GLN A 14 14.48 10.75 -15.53
N ASN A 15 13.42 11.55 -15.59
CA ASN A 15 13.31 12.69 -16.49
C ASN A 15 13.74 14.02 -15.82
N ASN A 16 14.34 13.98 -14.63
CA ASN A 16 14.75 15.16 -13.85
C ASN A 16 13.61 16.18 -13.61
N ILE A 17 12.37 15.69 -13.47
CA ILE A 17 11.22 16.54 -13.15
C ILE A 17 11.06 16.59 -11.63
N SER A 18 10.98 17.79 -11.06
CA SER A 18 10.73 17.99 -9.64
C SER A 18 9.31 17.54 -9.26
N PHE A 19 9.19 16.71 -8.22
CA PHE A 19 7.91 16.28 -7.67
C PHE A 19 7.97 16.23 -6.14
N GLU A 20 6.79 16.23 -5.51
CA GLU A 20 6.62 16.10 -4.07
C GLU A 20 5.60 15.00 -3.77
N ILE A 21 5.79 14.26 -2.68
CA ILE A 21 4.85 13.24 -2.22
C ILE A 21 4.08 13.79 -1.02
N VAL A 22 2.80 14.13 -1.24
CA VAL A 22 1.90 14.55 -0.15
C VAL A 22 1.18 13.32 0.40
N PRO A 23 1.40 12.93 1.67
CA PRO A 23 0.73 11.78 2.26
C PRO A 23 -0.77 12.07 2.48
N GLY A 24 -1.60 11.06 2.22
CA GLY A 24 -3.06 11.13 2.41
C GLY A 24 -3.61 10.06 3.34
N ILE A 25 -4.90 10.17 3.67
CA ILE A 25 -5.61 9.17 4.48
C ILE A 25 -5.88 7.93 3.63
N THR A 26 -5.39 6.77 4.07
CA THR A 26 -5.61 5.49 3.38
C THR A 26 -7.00 4.93 3.66
N SER A 27 -7.61 4.28 2.67
CA SER A 27 -8.93 3.65 2.79
C SER A 27 -9.01 2.65 3.95
N ALA A 28 -7.91 1.95 4.23
CA ALA A 28 -7.82 0.96 5.32
C ALA A 28 -8.11 1.57 6.70
N ILE A 29 -7.75 2.84 6.94
CA ILE A 29 -8.01 3.53 8.21
C ILE A 29 -9.34 4.28 8.14
N ALA A 30 -9.61 4.95 7.01
CA ALA A 30 -10.83 5.72 6.83
C ALA A 30 -12.08 4.84 6.97
N ALA A 31 -12.13 3.68 6.29
CA ALA A 31 -13.30 2.81 6.32
C ALA A 31 -13.61 2.27 7.73
N ALA A 32 -12.58 1.85 8.46
CA ALA A 32 -12.72 1.39 9.84
C ALA A 32 -13.22 2.51 10.77
N ALA A 33 -12.66 3.72 10.62
CA ALA A 33 -13.10 4.89 11.38
C ALA A 33 -14.56 5.26 11.08
N TYR A 34 -14.97 5.26 9.80
CA TYR A 34 -16.37 5.50 9.41
C TYR A 34 -17.33 4.44 9.94
N ALA A 35 -16.88 3.18 10.06
CA ALA A 35 -17.66 2.10 10.66
C ALA A 35 -17.70 2.15 12.20
N GLY A 36 -16.97 3.08 12.83
CA GLY A 36 -16.83 3.14 14.29
C GLY A 36 -16.02 1.97 14.88
N ILE A 37 -15.24 1.27 14.05
CA ILE A 37 -14.44 0.11 14.44
C ILE A 37 -12.99 0.56 14.63
N PRO A 38 -12.43 0.52 15.85
CA PRO A 38 -11.03 0.85 16.04
C PRO A 38 -10.15 -0.25 15.44
N VAL A 39 -9.18 0.14 14.60
CA VAL A 39 -8.25 -0.80 13.93
C VAL A 39 -7.33 -1.54 14.91
N THR A 40 -7.11 -0.96 16.10
CA THR A 40 -6.39 -1.58 17.21
C THR A 40 -7.09 -1.21 18.52
N HIS A 41 -7.02 -2.10 19.50
CA HIS A 41 -7.53 -1.84 20.84
C HIS A 41 -6.58 -2.43 21.88
N ARG A 42 -6.39 -1.68 22.97
CA ARG A 42 -5.48 -2.07 24.04
C ARG A 42 -5.91 -3.43 24.63
N GLY A 43 -4.98 -4.37 24.73
CA GLY A 43 -5.24 -5.71 25.26
C GLY A 43 -5.93 -6.67 24.28
N LEU A 44 -6.30 -6.22 23.07
CA LEU A 44 -6.90 -7.08 22.03
C LEU A 44 -5.96 -7.29 20.84
N SER A 45 -5.41 -6.21 20.27
CA SER A 45 -4.44 -6.32 19.18
C SER A 45 -3.49 -5.12 19.16
N THR A 46 -2.20 -5.42 19.00
CA THR A 46 -1.12 -4.45 18.78
C THR A 46 -0.69 -4.39 17.32
N LEU A 47 -1.28 -5.20 16.44
CA LEU A 47 -0.87 -5.34 15.04
C LEU A 47 -2.06 -5.12 14.10
N PHE A 48 -1.81 -4.36 13.03
CA PHE A 48 -2.74 -4.14 11.94
C PHE A 48 -2.04 -4.43 10.61
N THR A 49 -2.46 -5.49 9.94
CA THR A 49 -1.90 -5.92 8.65
C THR A 49 -2.91 -5.65 7.55
N VAL A 50 -2.51 -4.87 6.55
CA VAL A 50 -3.32 -4.62 5.36
C VAL A 50 -2.75 -5.46 4.23
N VAL A 51 -3.61 -6.21 3.56
CA VAL A 51 -3.26 -7.01 2.37
C VAL A 51 -4.21 -6.66 1.23
N ARG A 52 -3.70 -6.73 0.00
CA ARG A 52 -4.50 -6.65 -1.22
C ARG A 52 -4.38 -7.99 -1.93
N GLU A 53 -5.47 -8.43 -2.53
CA GLU A 53 -5.41 -9.48 -3.55
C GLU A 53 -4.48 -9.09 -4.71
N ALA A 54 -3.53 -9.95 -5.02
CA ALA A 54 -2.72 -9.85 -6.23
C ALA A 54 -3.15 -10.96 -7.19
N LYS A 55 -3.71 -10.59 -8.35
CA LYS A 55 -4.03 -11.57 -9.39
C LYS A 55 -2.72 -12.16 -9.95
N THR A 56 -2.47 -13.43 -9.66
CA THR A 56 -1.40 -14.19 -10.31
C THR A 56 -1.85 -14.56 -11.72
N LEU A 57 -1.11 -14.11 -12.73
CA LEU A 57 -1.31 -14.57 -14.10
C LEU A 57 -0.79 -16.02 -14.21
N PRO A 58 -1.56 -16.96 -14.80
CA PRO A 58 -1.29 -18.40 -14.73
C PRO A 58 0.00 -18.88 -15.41
N ASN A 59 0.80 -18.00 -16.04
CA ASN A 59 2.04 -18.36 -16.72
C ASN A 59 3.15 -17.31 -16.61
N LEU A 60 3.23 -16.57 -15.49
CA LEU A 60 4.35 -15.65 -15.28
C LEU A 60 5.44 -16.30 -14.41
N ASN A 61 6.54 -16.72 -15.03
CA ASN A 61 7.73 -17.13 -14.30
C ASN A 61 8.32 -15.87 -13.63
N ARG A 62 8.06 -15.68 -12.33
CA ARG A 62 8.51 -14.50 -11.55
C ARG A 62 9.74 -14.86 -10.72
N PRO A 63 10.97 -14.59 -11.20
CA PRO A 63 12.21 -14.84 -10.46
C PRO A 63 12.45 -13.87 -9.28
N TYR A 64 11.58 -12.88 -9.07
CA TYR A 64 11.73 -11.85 -8.03
C TYR A 64 10.72 -11.96 -6.88
N LEU A 65 10.13 -13.15 -6.66
CA LEU A 65 9.39 -13.40 -5.42
C LEU A 65 10.35 -13.93 -4.35
N GLY A 66 11.22 -13.04 -3.88
CA GLY A 66 12.09 -13.26 -2.73
C GLY A 66 11.95 -12.09 -1.78
N THR A 67 11.76 -12.40 -0.49
CA THR A 67 11.73 -11.49 0.67
C THR A 67 10.56 -10.50 0.75
N CYS A 68 9.56 -10.90 1.55
CA CYS A 68 8.95 -10.02 2.53
C CYS A 68 9.45 -10.47 3.91
#